data_AF-A0A949TH97-F1
#
_entry.id   AF-A0A949TH97-F1
#
_cell.length_a   1.000
_cell.length_b   1.000
_cell.length_c   1.000
_cell.angle_alpha   90.00
_cell.angle_beta   90.00
_cell.angle_gamma   90.00
#
_symmetry.space_group_name_H-M   'P 1'
#
loop_
_entity.id
_entity.type
_entity.pdbx_description
1 polymer ?
#
loop_
_entity_poly.entity_id
_entity_poly.type
_entity_poly.pdbx_seq_one_letter_code
_entity_poly.pdbx_strand_id
1 'polypeptide(L)'
;MINENSVCLITGGGKGITAFSAIRLALEYKCKFVLLGRSPFSQVPEPAWCRDCSSETELKRRILERLVADGEKPTPMMVHKEFRAISSRREIEQTISAIQASGGTAEYISIDVTDKDVLSKKLAEVQSRLGKITAIVHGAGNLADKPIERKTESDFDKVYNPKVKGLNNLLKCIPPSQLNSLVLFSSVVGFYGNAGQTDYSIANETLNKTAYLIQEQYPDCHVVAINWGPWDSGMVSPELKRAFAQRNIETIPVEVGTQMLVEELTGESQDTQVVIGSPLIPPPINLNSDLQTYCIRRRLNLADNPFLHDHEIAGNPVLPATCAINWIANTCEQLYPGYKFFKVENYKVLKGIVFDNNLVKEAQEYVLDLEEIAKKSGDEIIFDAKIWSRNQQGKKRYHFSSKLILKSQIADRPIYDNLDLSVNNKIFTSRQEIYQQGGASLFHGASFQGVEKVLNINSAKITIQCNLAEVELEKQGKFPVQTFNPYIVDVQIHSLWLWVQHFHECGCLPSGIANYKQFSAIPFNQTFYISCEIKSKTKTAITAEVIAHDKQGIIYTIMESAKGTILPLNLAKNS
;
A
#
# COMPACT_ATOMS: atom_id res chain seq x y z
N MET A 1 -7.77 -3.97 -27.75
CA MET A 1 -6.34 -3.64 -27.58
C MET A 1 -5.89 -2.58 -28.58
N ILE A 2 -5.02 -1.67 -28.16
CA ILE A 2 -4.41 -0.64 -29.01
C ILE A 2 -3.36 -1.31 -29.93
N ASN A 3 -3.27 -0.83 -31.17
CA ASN A 3 -2.31 -1.28 -32.17
C ASN A 3 -1.96 -0.16 -33.15
N GLU A 4 -1.09 -0.43 -34.13
CA GLU A 4 -0.63 0.55 -35.14
C GLU A 4 -1.75 1.21 -35.96
N ASN A 5 -2.89 0.54 -36.13
CA ASN A 5 -4.04 1.06 -36.88
C ASN A 5 -4.99 1.89 -36.01
N SER A 6 -4.75 1.95 -34.70
CA SER A 6 -5.61 2.67 -33.76
C SER A 6 -5.52 4.18 -33.96
N VAL A 7 -6.66 4.85 -33.71
CA VAL A 7 -6.71 6.30 -33.58
C VAL A 7 -7.03 6.62 -32.12
N CYS A 8 -6.02 7.15 -31.42
CA CYS A 8 -6.04 7.45 -29.99
C CYS A 8 -6.36 8.93 -29.76
N LEU A 9 -7.51 9.21 -29.17
CA LEU A 9 -7.90 10.56 -28.75
C LEU A 9 -7.42 10.83 -27.33
N ILE A 10 -6.62 11.88 -27.13
CA ILE A 10 -6.03 12.19 -25.83
C ILE A 10 -6.43 13.61 -25.39
N THR A 11 -7.23 13.72 -24.33
CA THR A 11 -7.60 15.03 -23.78
C THR A 11 -6.57 15.52 -22.78
N GLY A 12 -6.26 16.82 -22.83
CA GLY A 12 -5.06 17.34 -22.18
C GLY A 12 -3.77 16.87 -22.85
N GLY A 13 -3.83 16.19 -24.01
CA GLY A 13 -2.69 15.50 -24.62
C GLY A 13 -1.59 16.39 -25.18
N GLY A 14 -1.79 17.71 -25.22
CA GLY A 14 -0.79 18.63 -25.78
C GLY A 14 0.35 18.99 -24.83
N LYS A 15 0.19 18.81 -23.52
CA LYS A 15 1.14 19.25 -22.47
C LYS A 15 1.12 18.35 -21.24
N GLY A 16 2.18 18.39 -20.44
CA GLY A 16 2.26 17.68 -19.15
C GLY A 16 2.18 16.14 -19.23
N ILE A 17 1.70 15.50 -18.16
CA ILE A 17 1.74 14.03 -17.97
C ILE A 17 1.00 13.23 -19.06
N THR A 18 -0.09 13.79 -19.59
CA THR A 18 -0.87 13.21 -20.69
C THR A 18 -0.11 13.26 -22.02
N ALA A 19 0.70 14.30 -22.25
CA ALA A 19 1.58 14.37 -23.42
C ALA A 19 2.72 13.35 -23.31
N PHE A 20 3.35 13.21 -22.15
CA PHE A 20 4.37 12.17 -21.93
C PHE A 20 3.80 10.76 -22.15
N SER A 21 2.57 10.53 -21.70
CA SER A 21 1.85 9.27 -21.94
C SER A 21 1.58 9.03 -23.43
N ALA A 22 1.20 10.07 -24.17
CA ALA A 22 1.02 10.00 -25.62
C ALA A 22 2.33 9.61 -26.35
N ILE A 23 3.46 10.19 -25.93
CA ILE A 23 4.78 9.88 -26.49
C ILE A 23 5.16 8.42 -26.21
N ARG A 24 4.96 7.93 -24.97
CA ARG A 24 5.27 6.53 -24.62
C ARG A 24 4.39 5.54 -25.39
N LEU A 25 3.10 5.86 -25.58
CA LEU A 25 2.20 5.09 -26.43
C LEU A 25 2.63 5.08 -27.90
N ALA A 26 3.15 6.20 -28.41
CA ALA A 26 3.65 6.28 -29.77
C ALA A 26 4.87 5.39 -29.97
N LEU A 27 5.77 5.35 -28.99
CA LEU A 27 6.95 4.47 -28.98
C LEU A 27 6.56 2.99 -29.03
N GLU A 28 5.51 2.61 -28.30
CA GLU A 28 5.06 1.22 -28.20
C GLU A 28 4.24 0.77 -29.42
N TYR A 29 3.24 1.56 -29.81
CA TYR A 29 2.22 1.13 -30.78
C TYR A 29 2.30 1.83 -32.13
N LYS A 30 3.04 2.94 -32.25
CA LYS A 30 3.23 3.70 -33.50
C LYS A 30 1.91 4.12 -34.17
N CYS A 31 0.88 4.37 -33.36
CA CYS A 31 -0.48 4.64 -33.82
C CYS A 31 -0.71 6.13 -34.14
N LYS A 32 -1.96 6.49 -34.46
CA LYS A 32 -2.37 7.87 -34.77
C LYS A 32 -2.95 8.55 -33.54
N PHE A 33 -2.55 9.79 -33.27
CA PHE A 33 -2.93 10.54 -32.08
C PHE A 33 -3.70 11.81 -32.43
N VAL A 34 -4.81 12.03 -31.71
CA VAL A 34 -5.59 13.26 -31.76
C VAL A 34 -5.49 13.91 -30.39
N LEU A 35 -4.70 14.97 -30.28
CA LEU A 35 -4.41 15.64 -29.01
C LEU A 35 -5.38 16.82 -28.83
N LEU A 36 -6.19 16.80 -27.79
CA LEU A 36 -7.11 17.91 -27.47
C LEU A 36 -6.58 18.77 -26.33
N GLY A 37 -6.69 20.09 -26.47
CA GLY A 37 -6.39 21.03 -25.41
C GLY A 37 -6.95 22.42 -25.70
N ARG A 38 -6.98 23.31 -24.71
CA ARG A 38 -7.53 24.68 -24.88
C ARG A 38 -6.50 25.70 -25.37
N SER A 39 -5.21 25.35 -25.33
CA SER A 39 -4.15 26.26 -25.73
C SER A 39 -4.26 26.55 -27.24
N PRO A 40 -4.26 27.82 -27.65
CA PRO A 40 -4.24 28.17 -29.07
C PRO A 40 -3.04 27.54 -29.75
N PHE A 41 -3.26 27.00 -30.94
CA PHE A 41 -2.23 26.38 -31.75
C PHE A 41 -2.45 26.76 -33.21
N SER A 42 -1.37 27.17 -33.88
CA SER A 42 -1.37 27.54 -35.28
C SER A 42 -0.18 26.91 -35.95
N GLN A 43 -0.37 26.39 -37.16
CA GLN A 43 0.71 25.86 -37.99
C GLN A 43 1.58 26.97 -38.59
N VAL A 44 1.18 28.25 -38.47
CA VAL A 44 1.99 29.38 -38.94
C VAL A 44 3.25 29.47 -38.09
N PRO A 45 4.48 29.44 -38.66
CA PRO A 45 5.73 29.46 -37.91
C PRO A 45 5.81 30.60 -36.89
N GLU A 46 6.52 30.37 -35.78
CA GLU A 46 6.77 31.44 -34.81
C GLU A 46 7.46 32.65 -35.46
N PRO A 47 7.09 33.88 -35.06
CA PRO A 47 7.77 35.09 -35.49
C PRO A 47 9.29 35.03 -35.25
N ALA A 48 10.07 35.63 -36.15
CA ALA A 48 11.54 35.55 -36.08
C ALA A 48 12.11 36.11 -34.76
N TRP A 49 11.45 37.10 -34.13
CA TRP A 49 11.93 37.76 -32.92
C TRP A 49 11.92 36.87 -31.67
N CYS A 50 11.10 35.82 -31.62
CA CYS A 50 11.05 34.91 -30.46
C CYS A 50 11.73 33.56 -30.70
N ARG A 51 11.93 33.16 -31.95
CA ARG A 51 12.28 31.77 -32.33
C ARG A 51 13.57 31.22 -31.68
N ASP A 52 14.58 32.05 -31.52
CA ASP A 52 15.90 31.71 -30.96
C ASP A 52 15.97 31.87 -29.42
N CYS A 53 14.88 32.25 -28.77
CA CYS A 53 14.86 32.52 -27.34
C CYS A 53 14.35 31.32 -26.53
N SER A 54 15.15 30.72 -25.66
CA SER A 54 14.73 29.63 -24.76
C SER A 54 14.51 30.06 -23.30
N SER A 55 14.99 31.25 -22.90
CA SER A 55 14.89 31.76 -21.54
C SER A 55 13.57 32.49 -21.29
N GLU A 56 12.88 32.18 -20.18
CA GLU A 56 11.64 32.86 -19.78
C GLU A 56 11.85 34.37 -19.61
N THR A 57 12.92 34.78 -18.94
CA THR A 57 13.25 36.19 -18.68
C THR A 57 13.46 36.94 -19.99
N GLU A 58 14.21 36.33 -20.90
CA GLU A 58 14.53 36.92 -22.20
C GLU A 58 13.28 36.99 -23.09
N LEU A 59 12.44 35.95 -23.11
CA LEU A 59 11.22 35.94 -23.92
C LEU A 59 10.24 37.01 -23.44
N LYS A 60 10.08 37.18 -22.12
CA LYS A 60 9.25 38.26 -21.55
C LYS A 60 9.80 39.65 -21.90
N ARG A 61 11.12 39.84 -21.90
CA ARG A 61 11.76 41.10 -22.33
C ARG A 61 11.45 41.40 -23.79
N ARG A 62 11.62 40.41 -24.68
CA ARG A 62 11.34 40.57 -26.12
C ARG A 62 9.86 40.83 -26.41
N ILE A 63 8.94 40.18 -25.68
CA ILE A 63 7.50 40.48 -25.76
C ILE A 63 7.24 41.94 -25.39
N LEU A 64 7.83 42.41 -24.29
CA LEU A 64 7.67 43.80 -23.84
C LEU A 64 8.18 44.79 -24.88
N GLU A 65 9.37 44.56 -25.45
CA GLU A 65 9.96 45.43 -26.48
C GLU A 65 9.10 45.49 -27.73
N ARG A 66 8.57 44.34 -28.18
CA ARG A 66 7.66 44.26 -29.31
C ARG A 66 6.35 45.01 -29.06
N LEU A 67 5.75 44.88 -27.88
CA LEU A 67 4.52 45.61 -27.53
C LEU A 67 4.76 47.13 -27.52
N VAL A 68 5.91 47.60 -27.02
CA VAL A 68 6.29 49.01 -27.09
C VAL A 68 6.48 49.47 -28.55
N ALA A 69 7.16 48.66 -29.37
CA ALA A 69 7.37 48.97 -30.79
C ALA A 69 6.06 49.03 -31.60
N ASP A 70 5.07 48.21 -31.24
CA ASP A 70 3.72 48.20 -31.83
C ASP A 70 2.84 49.38 -31.33
N GLY A 71 3.38 50.27 -30.47
CA GLY A 71 2.66 51.42 -29.91
C GLY A 71 1.70 51.07 -28.78
N GLU A 72 1.74 49.84 -28.27
CA GLU A 72 0.95 49.40 -27.14
C GLU A 72 1.61 49.78 -25.81
N LYS A 73 0.81 49.93 -24.74
CA LYS A 73 1.29 50.13 -23.37
C LYS A 73 1.37 48.76 -22.67
N PRO A 74 2.54 48.13 -22.53
CA PRO A 74 2.63 46.76 -22.03
C PRO A 74 2.19 46.70 -20.57
N THR A 75 1.33 45.74 -20.24
CA THR A 75 1.01 45.39 -18.85
C THR A 75 1.58 44.03 -18.49
N PRO A 76 1.88 43.74 -17.20
CA PRO A 76 2.35 42.41 -16.79
C PRO A 76 1.41 41.29 -17.25
N MET A 77 0.09 41.52 -17.24
CA MET A 77 -0.90 40.55 -17.70
C MET A 77 -0.77 40.26 -19.21
N MET A 78 -0.55 41.28 -20.04
CA MET A 78 -0.34 41.10 -21.49
C MET A 78 0.92 40.28 -21.76
N VAL A 79 2.04 40.67 -21.15
CA VAL A 79 3.31 39.95 -21.28
C VAL A 79 3.17 38.49 -20.84
N HIS A 80 2.55 38.24 -19.70
CA HIS A 80 2.30 36.88 -19.20
C HIS A 80 1.33 36.08 -20.07
N LYS A 81 0.37 36.73 -20.73
CA LYS A 81 -0.58 36.07 -21.65
C LYS A 81 0.14 35.63 -22.92
N GLU A 82 0.92 36.51 -23.55
CA GLU A 82 1.69 36.18 -24.75
C GLU A 82 2.78 35.15 -24.46
N PHE A 83 3.51 35.30 -23.35
CA PHE A 83 4.49 34.31 -22.91
C PHE A 83 3.86 32.92 -22.77
N ARG A 84 2.72 32.81 -22.08
CA ARG A 84 2.02 31.53 -21.92
C ARG A 84 1.55 30.95 -23.25
N ALA A 85 1.13 31.78 -24.20
CA ALA A 85 0.72 31.33 -25.53
C ALA A 85 1.90 30.74 -26.31
N ILE A 86 3.05 31.43 -26.34
CA ILE A 86 4.27 30.97 -27.00
C ILE A 86 4.81 29.70 -26.32
N SER A 87 4.97 29.71 -25.00
CA SER A 87 5.46 28.54 -24.26
C SER A 87 4.56 27.32 -24.42
N SER A 88 3.22 27.51 -24.38
CA SER A 88 2.29 26.41 -24.60
C SER A 88 2.38 25.86 -26.01
N ARG A 89 2.51 26.73 -27.02
CA ARG A 89 2.67 26.33 -28.41
C ARG A 89 3.92 25.47 -28.58
N ARG A 90 5.06 25.90 -28.05
CA ARG A 90 6.33 25.17 -28.15
C ARG A 90 6.26 23.79 -27.51
N GLU A 91 5.65 23.69 -26.34
CA GLU A 91 5.46 22.41 -25.65
C GLU A 91 4.58 21.44 -26.48
N ILE A 92 3.54 21.97 -27.14
CA ILE A 92 2.70 21.19 -28.06
C ILE A 92 3.50 20.77 -29.31
N GLU A 93 4.28 21.66 -29.91
CA GLU A 93 5.14 21.33 -31.07
C GLU A 93 6.19 20.27 -30.72
N GLN A 94 6.78 20.35 -29.53
CA GLN A 94 7.70 19.35 -28.98
C GLN A 94 7.00 18.00 -28.80
N THR A 95 5.78 17.99 -28.26
CA THR A 95 4.98 16.77 -28.09
C THR A 95 4.69 16.11 -29.44
N ILE A 96 4.22 16.88 -30.42
CA ILE A 96 3.95 16.38 -31.78
C ILE A 96 5.23 15.81 -32.41
N SER A 97 6.34 16.55 -32.31
CA SER A 97 7.63 16.13 -32.86
C SER A 97 8.16 14.84 -32.19
N ALA A 98 7.99 14.70 -30.88
CA ALA A 98 8.39 13.51 -30.13
C ALA A 98 7.55 12.28 -30.50
N ILE A 99 6.24 12.45 -30.70
CA ILE A 99 5.36 11.38 -31.21
C ILE A 99 5.81 10.95 -32.61
N GLN A 100 6.11 11.90 -33.49
CA GLN A 100 6.60 11.62 -34.84
C GLN A 100 7.95 10.91 -34.83
N ALA A 101 8.89 11.36 -33.99
CA ALA A 101 10.19 10.70 -33.80
C ALA A 101 10.07 9.27 -33.26
N SER A 102 8.99 8.98 -32.51
CA SER A 102 8.67 7.65 -31.99
C SER A 102 7.97 6.74 -33.02
N GLY A 103 7.66 7.27 -34.22
CA GLY A 103 7.03 6.53 -35.32
C GLY A 103 5.51 6.66 -35.39
N GLY A 104 4.88 7.42 -34.48
CA GLY A 104 3.45 7.74 -34.55
C GLY A 104 3.15 8.96 -35.40
N THR A 105 1.87 9.33 -35.49
CA THR A 105 1.45 10.62 -36.07
C THR A 105 0.56 11.35 -35.09
N ALA A 106 0.65 12.68 -35.03
CA ALA A 106 -0.16 13.47 -34.12
C ALA A 106 -0.78 14.69 -34.81
N GLU A 107 -2.03 14.97 -34.47
CA GLU A 107 -2.71 16.24 -34.77
C GLU A 107 -3.20 16.86 -33.45
N TYR A 108 -2.87 18.12 -33.22
CA TYR A 108 -3.39 18.88 -32.08
C TYR A 108 -4.59 19.75 -32.49
N ILE A 109 -5.63 19.73 -31.68
CA ILE A 109 -6.87 20.48 -31.88
C ILE A 109 -7.13 21.35 -30.66
N SER A 110 -7.12 22.67 -30.89
CA SER A 110 -7.47 23.64 -29.87
C SER A 110 -8.99 23.65 -29.65
N ILE A 111 -9.47 23.07 -28.55
CA ILE A 111 -10.88 22.96 -28.20
C ILE A 111 -11.12 22.85 -26.69
N ASP A 112 -12.24 23.39 -26.23
CA ASP A 112 -12.78 23.09 -24.90
C ASP A 112 -13.70 21.86 -24.98
N VAL A 113 -13.32 20.76 -24.32
CA VAL A 113 -14.08 19.50 -24.31
C VAL A 113 -15.48 19.63 -23.67
N THR A 114 -15.74 20.74 -22.97
CA THR A 114 -17.05 21.03 -22.36
C THR A 114 -18.05 21.64 -23.36
N ASP A 115 -17.58 22.12 -24.51
CA ASP A 115 -18.39 22.60 -25.64
C ASP A 115 -18.74 21.43 -26.57
N LYS A 116 -19.93 20.86 -26.37
CA LYS A 116 -20.37 19.64 -27.06
C LYS A 116 -20.46 19.83 -28.58
N ASP A 117 -20.99 20.96 -29.05
CA ASP A 117 -21.34 21.12 -30.45
C ASP A 117 -20.08 21.35 -31.29
N VAL A 118 -19.15 22.17 -30.79
CA VAL A 118 -17.84 22.35 -31.43
C VAL A 118 -17.05 21.04 -31.39
N LEU A 119 -17.12 20.30 -30.27
CA LEU A 119 -16.42 19.01 -30.12
C LEU A 119 -16.93 17.98 -31.13
N SER A 120 -18.25 17.83 -31.23
CA SER A 120 -18.86 16.89 -32.18
C SER A 120 -18.45 17.19 -33.62
N LYS A 121 -18.46 18.46 -34.02
CA LYS A 121 -18.05 18.87 -35.36
C LYS A 121 -16.59 18.54 -35.64
N LYS A 122 -15.69 18.90 -34.71
CA LYS A 122 -14.24 18.67 -34.87
C LYS A 122 -13.88 17.19 -34.87
N LEU A 123 -14.51 16.38 -34.03
CA LEU A 123 -14.26 14.94 -34.01
C LEU A 123 -14.78 14.25 -35.28
N ALA A 124 -15.87 14.72 -35.87
CA ALA A 124 -16.34 14.21 -37.16
C ALA A 124 -15.35 14.52 -38.31
N GLU A 125 -14.81 15.75 -38.36
CA GLU A 125 -13.77 16.17 -39.32
C GLU A 125 -12.47 15.35 -39.18
N VAL A 126 -12.14 14.93 -37.97
CA VAL A 126 -10.96 14.10 -37.71
C VAL A 126 -11.20 12.65 -38.12
N GLN A 127 -12.35 12.08 -37.77
CA GLN A 127 -12.66 10.69 -38.09
C GLN A 127 -12.76 10.45 -39.59
N SER A 128 -13.19 11.45 -40.38
CA SER A 128 -13.20 11.35 -41.83
C SER A 128 -11.79 11.32 -42.46
N ARG A 129 -10.79 11.91 -41.79
CA ARG A 129 -9.40 11.95 -42.27
C ARG A 129 -8.52 10.83 -41.74
N LEU A 130 -8.64 10.49 -40.46
CA LEU A 130 -7.73 9.57 -39.77
C LEU A 130 -8.31 8.15 -39.59
N GLY A 131 -9.63 8.01 -39.66
CA GLY A 131 -10.37 6.79 -39.35
C GLY A 131 -11.13 6.88 -38.02
N LYS A 132 -11.86 5.82 -37.66
CA LYS A 132 -12.62 5.75 -36.40
C LYS A 132 -11.68 5.87 -35.20
N ILE A 133 -12.10 6.64 -34.20
CA ILE A 133 -11.40 6.72 -32.91
C ILE A 133 -11.68 5.43 -32.13
N THR A 134 -10.64 4.65 -31.86
CA THR A 134 -10.73 3.34 -31.20
C THR A 134 -10.19 3.35 -29.77
N ALA A 135 -9.52 4.42 -29.34
CA ALA A 135 -9.09 4.57 -27.96
C ALA A 135 -9.23 6.00 -27.47
N ILE A 136 -9.60 6.16 -26.20
CA ILE A 136 -9.65 7.46 -25.53
C ILE A 136 -8.77 7.41 -24.28
N VAL A 137 -7.88 8.40 -24.16
CA VAL A 137 -7.17 8.71 -22.92
C VAL A 137 -7.66 10.07 -22.42
N HIS A 138 -8.44 10.06 -21.35
CA HIS A 138 -9.05 11.27 -20.82
C HIS A 138 -8.28 11.80 -19.62
N GLY A 139 -7.44 12.81 -19.84
CA GLY A 139 -6.69 13.48 -18.77
C GLY A 139 -6.82 15.01 -18.73
N ALA A 140 -7.84 15.56 -19.39
CA ALA A 140 -8.23 16.95 -19.17
C ALA A 140 -8.65 17.18 -17.71
N GLY A 141 -8.02 18.16 -17.06
CA GLY A 141 -8.33 18.54 -15.68
C GLY A 141 -7.68 19.86 -15.29
N ASN A 142 -8.22 20.50 -14.25
CA ASN A 142 -7.66 21.69 -13.61
C ASN A 142 -7.74 21.53 -12.08
N LEU A 143 -7.04 22.40 -11.36
CA LEU A 143 -7.13 22.56 -9.91
C LEU A 143 -7.67 23.94 -9.51
N ALA A 144 -8.31 24.00 -8.35
CA ALA A 144 -8.83 25.22 -7.73
C ALA A 144 -8.81 25.07 -6.19
N ASP A 145 -7.65 24.71 -5.66
CA ASP A 145 -7.46 24.27 -4.28
C ASP A 145 -7.75 25.41 -3.29
N LYS A 146 -8.79 25.20 -2.46
CA LYS A 146 -9.27 26.15 -1.45
C LYS A 146 -10.02 25.39 -0.35
N PRO A 147 -9.97 25.82 0.91
CA PRO A 147 -10.90 25.34 1.93
C PRO A 147 -12.35 25.43 1.44
N ILE A 148 -13.18 24.45 1.83
CA ILE A 148 -14.54 24.30 1.29
C ILE A 148 -15.38 25.57 1.51
N GLU A 149 -15.18 26.25 2.64
CA GLU A 149 -15.85 27.49 3.03
C GLU A 149 -15.46 28.70 2.16
N ARG A 150 -14.42 28.58 1.31
CA ARG A 150 -13.97 29.62 0.37
C ARG A 150 -14.14 29.22 -1.10
N LYS A 151 -14.71 28.04 -1.39
CA LYS A 151 -14.95 27.62 -2.77
C LYS A 151 -16.17 28.32 -3.35
N THR A 152 -16.04 28.74 -4.60
CA THR A 152 -17.14 29.29 -5.40
C THR A 152 -17.64 28.26 -6.41
N GLU A 153 -18.85 28.46 -6.95
CA GLU A 153 -19.37 27.62 -8.05
C GLU A 153 -18.43 27.64 -9.26
N SER A 154 -17.84 28.79 -9.58
CA SER A 154 -16.86 28.90 -10.66
C SER A 154 -15.60 28.07 -10.41
N ASP A 155 -15.17 27.90 -9.16
CA ASP A 155 -14.05 27.02 -8.82
C ASP A 155 -14.44 25.55 -9.08
N PHE A 156 -15.63 25.16 -8.62
CA PHE A 156 -16.18 23.82 -8.84
C PHE A 156 -16.28 23.51 -10.34
N ASP A 157 -16.92 24.39 -11.12
CA ASP A 157 -17.08 24.22 -12.56
C ASP A 157 -15.75 24.09 -13.29
N LYS A 158 -14.75 24.87 -12.89
CA LYS A 158 -13.41 24.85 -13.49
C LYS A 158 -12.71 23.50 -13.30
N VAL A 159 -12.97 22.81 -12.19
CA VAL A 159 -12.36 21.51 -11.82
C VAL A 159 -13.20 20.35 -12.34
N TYR A 160 -14.51 20.37 -12.10
CA TYR A 160 -15.43 19.29 -12.41
C TYR A 160 -15.72 19.16 -13.90
N ASN A 161 -15.97 20.27 -14.61
CA ASN A 161 -16.44 20.20 -15.99
C ASN A 161 -15.44 19.55 -16.97
N PRO A 162 -14.14 19.87 -16.96
CA PRO A 162 -13.19 19.22 -17.89
C PRO A 162 -13.12 17.70 -17.70
N LYS A 163 -13.23 17.21 -16.46
CA LYS A 163 -13.19 15.79 -16.14
C LYS A 163 -14.52 15.11 -16.45
N VAL A 164 -15.61 15.55 -15.85
CA VAL A 164 -16.88 14.80 -15.91
C VAL A 164 -17.73 15.20 -17.11
N LYS A 165 -18.03 16.50 -17.26
CA LYS A 165 -18.80 16.99 -18.41
C LYS A 165 -18.06 16.74 -19.72
N GLY A 166 -16.74 16.93 -19.72
CA GLY A 166 -15.85 16.63 -20.84
C GLY A 166 -15.92 15.15 -21.25
N LEU A 167 -15.79 14.22 -20.30
CA LEU A 167 -15.93 12.79 -20.57
C LEU A 167 -17.31 12.45 -21.15
N ASN A 168 -18.38 12.97 -20.54
CA ASN A 168 -19.75 12.74 -21.02
C ASN A 168 -19.95 13.24 -22.46
N ASN A 169 -19.39 14.41 -22.80
CA ASN A 169 -19.44 14.93 -24.17
C ASN A 169 -18.66 14.05 -25.15
N LEU A 170 -17.47 13.57 -24.77
CA LEU A 170 -16.66 12.66 -25.58
C LEU A 170 -17.41 11.35 -25.86
N LEU A 171 -17.98 10.72 -24.84
CA LEU A 171 -18.69 9.45 -24.97
C LEU A 171 -20.00 9.56 -25.76
N LYS A 172 -20.60 10.76 -25.83
CA LYS A 172 -21.72 11.04 -26.74
C LYS A 172 -21.28 11.19 -28.19
N CYS A 173 -20.07 11.68 -28.44
CA CYS A 173 -19.51 11.80 -29.79
C CYS A 173 -18.89 10.50 -30.29
N ILE A 174 -18.33 9.71 -29.38
CA ILE A 174 -17.62 8.46 -29.63
C ILE A 174 -18.14 7.43 -28.62
N PRO A 175 -19.13 6.61 -28.99
CA PRO A 175 -19.75 5.68 -28.04
C PRO A 175 -18.74 4.62 -27.57
N PRO A 176 -18.81 4.13 -26.33
CA PRO A 176 -17.92 3.08 -25.83
C PRO A 176 -17.89 1.81 -26.69
N SER A 177 -19.00 1.47 -27.36
CA SER A 177 -19.07 0.35 -28.30
C SER A 177 -18.15 0.48 -29.52
N GLN A 178 -17.61 1.67 -29.80
CA GLN A 178 -16.60 1.90 -30.83
C GLN A 178 -15.17 1.71 -30.30
N LEU A 179 -14.99 1.76 -28.98
CA LEU A 179 -13.69 1.81 -28.33
C LEU A 179 -13.16 0.42 -28.01
N ASN A 180 -11.89 0.20 -28.33
CA ASN A 180 -11.11 -0.90 -27.79
C ASN A 180 -10.55 -0.58 -26.41
N SER A 181 -10.38 0.71 -26.07
CA SER A 181 -9.89 1.12 -24.75
C SER A 181 -10.38 2.51 -24.33
N LEU A 182 -10.69 2.67 -23.04
CA LEU A 182 -11.00 3.93 -22.38
C LEU A 182 -10.17 4.05 -21.10
N VAL A 183 -9.20 4.96 -21.11
CA VAL A 183 -8.34 5.26 -19.96
C VAL A 183 -8.76 6.57 -19.33
N LEU A 184 -9.08 6.55 -18.04
CA LEU A 184 -9.45 7.75 -17.28
C LEU A 184 -8.33 8.11 -16.31
N PHE A 185 -7.77 9.31 -16.47
CA PHE A 185 -6.79 9.84 -15.51
C PHE A 185 -7.54 10.38 -14.29
N SER A 186 -7.67 9.50 -13.30
CA SER A 186 -8.20 9.80 -11.99
C SER A 186 -7.07 10.19 -11.03
N SER A 187 -7.34 10.21 -9.74
CA SER A 187 -6.35 10.49 -8.69
C SER A 187 -6.70 9.76 -7.40
N VAL A 188 -5.68 9.39 -6.63
CA VAL A 188 -5.82 8.87 -5.26
C VAL A 188 -6.65 9.80 -4.35
N VAL A 189 -6.71 11.10 -4.67
CA VAL A 189 -7.54 12.08 -3.97
C VAL A 189 -9.05 11.80 -4.11
N GLY A 190 -9.48 11.10 -5.16
CA GLY A 190 -10.87 10.62 -5.27
C GLY A 190 -11.24 9.60 -4.21
N PHE A 191 -10.26 8.81 -3.75
CA PHE A 191 -10.45 7.74 -2.77
C PHE A 191 -10.18 8.19 -1.33
N TYR A 192 -9.01 8.82 -1.08
CA TYR A 192 -8.60 9.21 0.27
C TYR A 192 -9.05 10.62 0.67
N GLY A 193 -9.47 11.43 -0.30
CA GLY A 193 -9.67 12.86 -0.09
C GLY A 193 -8.36 13.63 0.05
N ASN A 194 -8.44 14.95 -0.07
CA ASN A 194 -7.35 15.85 0.29
C ASN A 194 -7.93 17.21 0.69
N ALA A 195 -7.36 17.81 1.74
CA ALA A 195 -7.83 19.08 2.25
C ALA A 195 -7.72 20.16 1.16
N GLY A 196 -8.82 20.89 0.93
CA GLY A 196 -8.91 21.93 -0.08
C GLY A 196 -9.26 21.45 -1.51
N GLN A 197 -9.38 20.15 -1.72
CA GLN A 197 -9.60 19.52 -3.04
C GLN A 197 -10.96 18.82 -3.16
N THR A 198 -12.00 19.32 -2.47
CA THR A 198 -13.34 18.69 -2.44
C THR A 198 -13.93 18.44 -3.85
N ASP A 199 -13.90 19.43 -4.72
CA ASP A 199 -14.37 19.34 -6.12
C ASP A 199 -13.52 18.39 -6.96
N TYR A 200 -12.20 18.38 -6.74
CA TYR A 200 -11.27 17.46 -7.39
C TYR A 200 -11.52 16.01 -6.94
N SER A 201 -11.74 15.75 -5.65
CA SER A 201 -12.15 14.44 -5.13
C SER A 201 -13.44 13.97 -5.79
N ILE A 202 -14.47 14.83 -5.83
CA ILE A 202 -15.76 14.51 -6.48
C ILE A 202 -15.55 14.18 -7.96
N ALA A 203 -14.79 14.99 -8.69
CA ALA A 203 -14.58 14.79 -10.13
C ALA A 203 -13.85 13.47 -10.42
N ASN A 204 -12.80 13.14 -9.66
CA ASN A 204 -12.04 11.90 -9.85
C ASN A 204 -12.84 10.67 -9.42
N GLU A 205 -13.56 10.72 -8.30
CA GLU A 205 -14.40 9.58 -7.90
C GLU A 205 -15.57 9.35 -8.87
N THR A 206 -16.09 10.42 -9.48
CA THR A 206 -17.07 10.30 -10.56
C THR A 206 -16.48 9.57 -11.77
N LEU A 207 -15.21 9.85 -12.15
CA LEU A 207 -14.52 9.10 -13.20
C LEU A 207 -14.38 7.62 -12.81
N ASN A 208 -13.99 7.34 -11.57
CA ASN A 208 -13.84 5.97 -11.06
C ASN A 208 -15.15 5.17 -11.20
N LYS A 209 -16.27 5.73 -10.74
CA LYS A 209 -17.58 5.06 -10.86
C LYS A 209 -18.07 4.98 -12.30
N THR A 210 -17.76 5.98 -13.13
CA THR A 210 -18.07 5.94 -14.56
C THR A 210 -17.32 4.80 -15.26
N ALA A 211 -16.07 4.53 -14.89
CA ALA A 211 -15.32 3.40 -15.44
C ALA A 211 -16.01 2.06 -15.20
N TYR A 212 -16.43 1.78 -13.96
CA TYR A 212 -17.19 0.56 -13.64
C TYR A 212 -18.49 0.45 -14.43
N LEU A 213 -19.26 1.53 -14.52
CA LEU A 213 -20.51 1.54 -15.29
C LEU A 213 -20.29 1.24 -16.77
N ILE A 214 -19.22 1.77 -17.37
CA ILE A 214 -18.90 1.52 -18.79
C ILE A 214 -18.39 0.09 -18.97
N GLN A 215 -17.50 -0.39 -18.11
CA GLN A 215 -16.97 -1.76 -18.19
C GLN A 215 -18.10 -2.81 -18.10
N GLU A 216 -19.06 -2.60 -17.18
CA GLU A 216 -20.22 -3.48 -17.03
C GLU A 216 -21.12 -3.46 -18.26
N GLN A 217 -21.34 -2.29 -18.88
CA GLN A 217 -22.21 -2.14 -20.05
C GLN A 217 -21.54 -2.55 -21.38
N TYR A 218 -20.21 -2.47 -21.46
CA TYR A 218 -19.43 -2.67 -22.67
C TYR A 218 -18.22 -3.57 -22.37
N PRO A 219 -18.42 -4.88 -22.16
CA PRO A 219 -17.35 -5.80 -21.74
C PRO A 219 -16.21 -5.94 -22.76
N ASP A 220 -16.46 -5.64 -24.04
CA ASP A 220 -15.44 -5.67 -25.10
C ASP A 220 -14.55 -4.40 -25.13
N CYS A 221 -14.91 -3.37 -24.35
CA CYS A 221 -14.09 -2.19 -24.17
C CYS A 221 -13.21 -2.38 -22.93
N HIS A 222 -11.90 -2.24 -23.08
CA HIS A 222 -10.99 -2.23 -21.92
C HIS A 222 -11.06 -0.86 -21.23
N VAL A 223 -11.71 -0.79 -20.06
CA VAL A 223 -11.89 0.45 -19.32
C VAL A 223 -11.04 0.41 -18.05
N VAL A 224 -10.21 1.43 -17.87
CA VAL A 224 -9.40 1.58 -16.65
C VAL A 224 -9.41 3.02 -16.14
N ALA A 225 -9.78 3.20 -14.88
CA ALA A 225 -9.58 4.44 -14.14
C ALA A 225 -8.31 4.33 -13.30
N ILE A 226 -7.28 5.09 -13.69
CA ILE A 226 -6.01 5.09 -12.99
C ILE A 226 -6.01 6.19 -11.94
N ASN A 227 -6.07 5.81 -10.67
CA ASN A 227 -5.92 6.71 -9.54
C ASN A 227 -4.43 7.03 -9.34
N TRP A 228 -3.96 8.06 -10.04
CA TRP A 228 -2.57 8.49 -9.91
C TRP A 228 -2.28 9.14 -8.55
N GLY A 229 -1.17 8.70 -7.94
CA GLY A 229 -0.44 9.46 -6.93
C GLY A 229 0.24 10.70 -7.53
N PRO A 230 0.97 11.48 -6.73
CA PRO A 230 1.62 12.69 -7.23
C PRO A 230 2.74 12.33 -8.20
N TRP A 231 2.73 12.94 -9.39
CA TRP A 231 3.84 12.85 -10.35
C TRP A 231 4.92 13.87 -10.00
N ASP A 232 6.16 13.62 -10.40
CA ASP A 232 7.26 14.57 -10.22
C ASP A 232 7.26 15.72 -11.25
N SER A 233 6.24 15.76 -12.11
CA SER A 233 5.99 16.73 -13.17
C SER A 233 4.50 17.12 -13.25
N GLY A 234 4.16 18.05 -14.15
CA GLY A 234 2.79 18.48 -14.41
C GLY A 234 2.25 19.45 -13.35
N MET A 235 1.26 19.00 -12.57
CA MET A 235 0.54 19.86 -11.61
C MET A 235 1.26 20.03 -10.26
N VAL A 236 2.39 19.37 -10.05
CA VAL A 236 3.16 19.44 -8.79
C VAL A 236 4.24 20.52 -8.88
N SER A 237 4.13 21.55 -8.05
CA SER A 237 5.16 22.60 -7.95
C SER A 237 6.35 22.13 -7.11
N PRO A 238 7.54 22.77 -7.21
CA PRO A 238 8.69 22.48 -6.36
C PRO A 238 8.41 22.62 -4.86
N GLU A 239 7.51 23.52 -4.46
CA GLU A 239 7.06 23.69 -3.07
C GLU A 239 6.21 22.50 -2.63
N LEU A 240 5.30 22.05 -3.50
CA LEU A 240 4.44 20.90 -3.20
C LEU A 240 5.25 19.60 -3.14
N LYS A 241 6.26 19.43 -3.98
CA LYS A 241 7.21 18.30 -3.92
C LYS A 241 7.93 18.23 -2.58
N ARG A 242 8.36 19.38 -2.03
CA ARG A 242 8.95 19.46 -0.68
C ARG A 242 7.95 19.08 0.42
N ALA A 243 6.70 19.52 0.31
CA ALA A 243 5.65 19.17 1.27
C ALA A 243 5.32 17.66 1.25
N PHE A 244 5.33 17.02 0.07
CA PHE A 244 5.15 15.58 -0.05
C PHE A 244 6.31 14.79 0.58
N ALA A 245 7.55 15.22 0.33
CA ALA A 245 8.72 14.59 0.94
C ALA A 245 8.68 14.63 2.48
N GLN A 246 8.24 15.74 3.07
CA GLN A 246 8.06 15.86 4.54
C GLN A 246 7.00 14.90 5.11
N ARG A 247 6.11 14.39 4.28
CA ARG A 247 5.05 13.43 4.64
C ARG A 247 5.37 12.00 4.20
N ASN A 248 6.60 11.74 3.73
CA ASN A 248 7.03 10.47 3.14
C ASN A 248 6.13 10.01 1.97
N ILE A 249 5.59 10.96 1.20
CA ILE A 249 4.85 10.68 -0.04
C ILE A 249 5.85 10.82 -1.18
N GLU A 250 6.28 9.70 -1.78
CA GLU A 250 7.17 9.74 -2.93
C GLU A 250 6.39 10.09 -4.21
N THR A 251 7.01 10.88 -5.08
CA THR A 251 6.44 11.26 -6.37
C THR A 251 6.81 10.25 -7.44
N ILE A 252 5.87 9.97 -8.34
CA ILE A 252 6.05 9.05 -9.47
C ILE A 252 6.93 9.72 -10.53
N PRO A 253 8.09 9.15 -10.89
CA PRO A 253 8.89 9.62 -12.02
C PRO A 253 8.11 9.51 -13.34
N VAL A 254 8.27 10.47 -14.25
CA VAL A 254 7.56 10.50 -15.55
C VAL A 254 7.74 9.19 -16.32
N GLU A 255 8.96 8.68 -16.42
CA GLU A 255 9.25 7.45 -17.16
C GLU A 255 8.51 6.25 -16.57
N VAL A 256 8.48 6.13 -15.24
CA VAL A 256 7.78 5.05 -14.53
C VAL A 256 6.27 5.17 -14.71
N GLY A 257 5.70 6.37 -14.52
CA GLY A 257 4.26 6.56 -14.65
C GLY A 257 3.76 6.30 -16.08
N THR A 258 4.50 6.74 -17.09
CA THR A 258 4.13 6.48 -18.49
C THR A 258 4.30 5.01 -18.87
N GLN A 259 5.31 4.33 -18.33
CA GLN A 259 5.50 2.88 -18.49
C GLN A 259 4.32 2.10 -17.91
N MET A 260 3.95 2.41 -16.67
CA MET A 260 2.83 1.77 -15.97
C MET A 260 1.52 1.96 -16.73
N LEU A 261 1.27 3.14 -17.31
CA LEU A 261 0.10 3.36 -18.18
C LEU A 261 0.08 2.43 -19.39
N VAL A 262 1.24 2.17 -20.02
CA VAL A 262 1.31 1.25 -21.15
C VAL A 262 1.07 -0.19 -20.71
N GLU A 263 1.58 -0.57 -19.54
CA GLU A 263 1.35 -1.91 -18.96
C GLU A 263 -0.13 -2.16 -18.64
N GLU A 264 -0.84 -1.15 -18.12
CA GLU A 264 -2.31 -1.22 -17.92
C GLU A 264 -3.09 -1.34 -19.24
N LEU A 265 -2.47 -0.98 -20.37
CA LEU A 265 -3.06 -1.09 -21.71
C LEU A 265 -2.67 -2.38 -22.45
N THR A 266 -1.63 -3.09 -21.99
CA THR A 266 -1.18 -4.38 -22.55
C THR A 266 -1.60 -5.59 -21.72
N GLY A 267 -1.85 -5.41 -20.42
CA GLY A 267 -1.84 -6.47 -19.41
C GLY A 267 -2.99 -7.48 -19.42
N GLU A 268 -2.76 -8.60 -18.72
CA GLU A 268 -3.75 -9.64 -18.39
C GLU A 268 -4.74 -9.18 -17.30
N SER A 269 -4.43 -8.10 -16.58
CA SER A 269 -5.34 -7.54 -15.57
C SER A 269 -6.52 -6.84 -16.22
N GLN A 270 -7.73 -7.20 -15.76
CA GLN A 270 -8.99 -6.57 -16.15
C GLN A 270 -9.53 -5.65 -15.05
N ASP A 271 -8.66 -5.17 -14.16
CA ASP A 271 -9.06 -4.28 -13.09
C ASP A 271 -9.55 -2.95 -13.65
N THR A 272 -10.81 -2.63 -13.42
CA THR A 272 -11.42 -1.38 -13.91
C THR A 272 -10.91 -0.14 -13.20
N GLN A 273 -10.29 -0.31 -12.03
CA GLN A 273 -9.76 0.78 -11.22
C GLN A 273 -8.47 0.33 -10.53
N VAL A 274 -7.39 1.08 -10.77
CA VAL A 274 -6.07 0.80 -10.19
C VAL A 274 -5.53 2.02 -9.48
N VAL A 275 -4.66 1.80 -8.49
CA VAL A 275 -3.92 2.87 -7.79
C VAL A 275 -2.45 2.74 -8.15
N ILE A 276 -1.89 3.80 -8.73
CA ILE A 276 -0.47 3.83 -9.09
C ILE A 276 0.17 5.00 -8.36
N GLY A 277 1.07 4.69 -7.43
CA GLY A 277 1.77 5.64 -6.59
C GLY A 277 2.21 5.03 -5.27
N SER A 278 2.87 5.84 -4.45
CA SER A 278 3.34 5.44 -3.12
C SER A 278 2.18 5.14 -2.17
N PRO A 279 2.30 4.16 -1.26
CA PRO A 279 1.33 3.96 -0.19
C PRO A 279 1.11 5.28 0.58
N LEU A 280 -0.12 5.77 0.60
CA LEU A 280 -0.46 6.96 1.38
C LEU A 280 -0.57 6.56 2.85
N ILE A 281 0.47 6.86 3.63
CA ILE A 281 0.46 6.67 5.08
C ILE A 281 -0.50 7.70 5.68
N PRO A 282 -1.58 7.28 6.39
CA PRO A 282 -2.48 8.24 7.03
C PRO A 282 -1.69 9.08 8.05
N PRO A 283 -1.94 10.39 8.14
CA PRO A 283 -1.26 11.23 9.11
C PRO A 283 -1.53 10.73 10.54
N PRO A 284 -0.59 10.93 11.48
CA PRO A 284 -0.80 10.57 12.87
C PRO A 284 -2.10 11.17 13.43
N ILE A 285 -2.88 10.36 14.14
CA ILE A 285 -4.11 10.85 14.77
C ILE A 285 -3.76 11.62 16.05
N ASN A 286 -4.39 12.78 16.26
CA ASN A 286 -4.30 13.51 17.52
C ASN A 286 -5.19 12.81 18.56
N LEU A 287 -4.62 12.41 19.69
CA LEU A 287 -5.38 11.76 20.76
C LEU A 287 -6.28 12.77 21.48
N ASN A 288 -7.55 12.42 21.59
CA ASN A 288 -8.49 13.03 22.54
C ASN A 288 -8.52 12.24 23.85
N SER A 289 -9.21 12.77 24.87
CA SER A 289 -9.39 12.09 26.16
C SER A 289 -10.49 11.02 26.16
N ASP A 290 -11.34 10.99 25.15
CA ASP A 290 -12.53 10.13 25.12
C ASP A 290 -12.13 8.68 24.87
N LEU A 291 -12.64 7.76 25.69
CA LEU A 291 -12.39 6.33 25.54
C LEU A 291 -13.48 5.69 24.66
N GLN A 292 -13.06 4.83 23.75
CA GLN A 292 -13.93 4.12 22.81
C GLN A 292 -13.87 2.61 22.99
N THR A 293 -14.93 1.94 22.52
CA THR A 293 -14.97 0.48 22.40
C THR A 293 -15.19 0.11 20.94
N TYR A 294 -14.56 -0.96 20.50
CA TYR A 294 -14.64 -1.46 19.12
C TYR A 294 -14.98 -2.94 19.12
N CYS A 295 -15.76 -3.35 18.14
CA CYS A 295 -16.07 -4.74 17.86
C CYS A 295 -15.69 -5.03 16.41
N ILE A 296 -14.62 -5.82 16.23
CA ILE A 296 -14.07 -6.15 14.92
C ILE A 296 -14.40 -7.60 14.62
N ARG A 297 -15.05 -7.83 13.48
CA ARG A 297 -15.40 -9.19 13.02
C ARG A 297 -14.45 -9.63 11.94
N ARG A 298 -13.97 -10.86 12.03
CA ARG A 298 -13.08 -11.48 11.04
C ARG A 298 -13.59 -12.86 10.70
N ARG A 299 -13.63 -13.19 9.41
CA ARG A 299 -13.90 -14.54 8.93
C ARG A 299 -12.59 -15.27 8.65
N LEU A 300 -12.41 -16.43 9.26
CA LEU A 300 -11.23 -17.27 9.11
C LEU A 300 -11.60 -18.61 8.46
N ASN A 301 -10.82 -19.02 7.47
CA ASN A 301 -10.80 -20.34 6.85
C ASN A 301 -9.32 -20.71 6.58
N LEU A 302 -9.08 -21.95 6.16
CA LEU A 302 -7.73 -22.40 5.83
C LEU A 302 -7.22 -21.80 4.50
N ALA A 303 -8.09 -21.68 3.49
CA ALA A 303 -7.73 -21.21 2.15
C ALA A 303 -7.14 -19.78 2.12
N ASP A 304 -7.70 -18.87 2.92
CA ASP A 304 -7.24 -17.47 2.99
C ASP A 304 -6.01 -17.30 3.91
N ASN A 305 -5.50 -18.38 4.52
CA ASN A 305 -4.39 -18.33 5.49
C ASN A 305 -3.40 -19.49 5.27
N PRO A 306 -2.68 -19.53 4.13
CA PRO A 306 -1.88 -20.69 3.75
C PRO A 306 -0.76 -21.05 4.73
N PHE A 307 -0.23 -20.09 5.50
CA PHE A 307 0.78 -20.36 6.54
C PHE A 307 0.32 -21.36 7.61
N LEU A 308 -0.99 -21.56 7.80
CA LEU A 308 -1.51 -22.49 8.81
C LEU A 308 -1.13 -23.94 8.51
N HIS A 309 -0.88 -24.29 7.25
CA HIS A 309 -0.31 -25.60 6.88
C HIS A 309 1.10 -25.84 7.45
N ASP A 310 1.80 -24.76 7.84
CA ASP A 310 3.09 -24.84 8.51
C ASP A 310 2.99 -24.78 10.04
N HIS A 311 1.78 -24.77 10.61
CA HIS A 311 1.57 -24.78 12.05
C HIS A 311 0.45 -25.77 12.41
N GLU A 312 0.81 -27.06 12.33
CA GLU A 312 -0.09 -28.18 12.59
C GLU A 312 0.24 -28.89 13.90
N ILE A 313 -0.76 -29.05 14.75
CA ILE A 313 -0.66 -29.85 15.98
C ILE A 313 -1.64 -31.00 15.79
N ALA A 314 -1.20 -32.25 15.97
CA ALA A 314 -2.07 -33.42 15.75
C ALA A 314 -2.55 -33.60 14.31
N GLY A 315 -1.81 -33.07 13.34
CA GLY A 315 -2.26 -33.01 11.94
C GLY A 315 -3.46 -32.08 11.73
N ASN A 316 -3.77 -31.22 12.70
CA ASN A 316 -4.78 -30.18 12.56
C ASN A 316 -4.06 -28.82 12.50
N PRO A 317 -4.33 -27.98 11.49
CA PRO A 317 -3.84 -26.61 11.49
C PRO A 317 -4.40 -25.84 12.68
N VAL A 318 -3.54 -25.15 13.42
CA VAL A 318 -3.89 -24.36 14.61
C VAL A 318 -3.42 -22.93 14.42
N LEU A 319 -4.22 -21.94 14.80
CA LEU A 319 -3.77 -20.55 14.80
C LEU A 319 -2.66 -20.37 15.85
N PRO A 320 -1.44 -19.95 15.46
CA PRO A 320 -0.39 -19.62 16.42
C PRO A 320 -0.86 -18.55 17.40
N ALA A 321 -0.49 -18.70 18.67
CA ALA A 321 -0.86 -17.73 19.70
C ALA A 321 -0.28 -16.33 19.39
N THR A 322 0.85 -16.26 18.69
CA THR A 322 1.47 -15.00 18.26
C THR A 322 0.66 -14.32 17.15
N CYS A 323 0.00 -15.05 16.25
CA CYS A 323 -0.91 -14.50 15.25
C CYS A 323 -2.12 -13.81 15.88
N ALA A 324 -2.59 -14.27 17.04
CA ALA A 324 -3.63 -13.57 17.80
C ALA A 324 -3.13 -12.22 18.36
N ILE A 325 -1.89 -12.13 18.84
CA ILE A 325 -1.26 -10.86 19.23
C ILE A 325 -1.14 -9.94 18.01
N ASN A 326 -0.69 -10.46 16.87
CA ASN A 326 -0.60 -9.71 15.61
C ASN A 326 -1.98 -9.16 15.18
N TRP A 327 -3.05 -9.94 15.28
CA TRP A 327 -4.39 -9.45 14.98
C TRP A 327 -4.78 -8.28 15.88
N ILE A 328 -4.58 -8.39 17.19
CA ILE A 328 -4.87 -7.29 18.12
C ILE A 328 -4.01 -6.05 17.79
N ALA A 329 -2.71 -6.24 17.64
CA ALA A 329 -1.74 -5.18 17.34
C ALA A 329 -2.07 -4.43 16.04
N ASN A 330 -2.23 -5.15 14.93
CA ASN A 330 -2.55 -4.57 13.62
C ASN A 330 -3.89 -3.82 13.65
N THR A 331 -4.89 -4.35 14.38
CA THR A 331 -6.19 -3.67 14.50
C THR A 331 -6.02 -2.34 15.25
N CYS A 332 -5.32 -2.34 16.37
CA CYS A 332 -5.07 -1.12 17.13
C CYS A 332 -4.25 -0.09 16.34
N GLU A 333 -3.23 -0.50 15.58
CA GLU A 333 -2.43 0.42 14.74
C GLU A 333 -3.26 1.02 13.59
N GLN A 334 -4.20 0.27 13.02
CA GLN A 334 -5.12 0.78 11.99
C GLN A 334 -6.12 1.79 12.55
N LEU A 335 -6.59 1.58 13.78
CA LEU A 335 -7.46 2.53 14.48
C LEU A 335 -6.70 3.81 14.87
N TYR A 336 -5.39 3.70 15.10
CA TYR A 336 -4.53 4.81 15.55
C TYR A 336 -3.28 4.98 14.68
N PRO A 337 -3.42 5.50 13.44
CA PRO A 337 -2.28 5.83 12.60
C PRO A 337 -1.28 6.73 13.34
N GLY A 338 0.01 6.47 13.15
CA GLY A 338 1.10 7.15 13.87
C GLY A 338 1.48 6.51 15.21
N TYR A 339 0.71 5.54 15.72
CA TYR A 339 1.06 4.75 16.90
C TYR A 339 1.49 3.34 16.49
N LYS A 340 2.38 2.75 17.28
CA LYS A 340 3.05 1.48 17.00
C LYS A 340 2.96 0.55 18.19
N PHE A 341 2.80 -0.74 17.92
CA PHE A 341 2.78 -1.77 18.93
C PHE A 341 4.08 -1.74 19.73
N PHE A 342 3.95 -1.66 21.06
CA PHE A 342 5.08 -1.65 21.98
C PHE A 342 5.05 -2.84 22.93
N LYS A 343 3.90 -3.11 23.54
CA LYS A 343 3.83 -4.07 24.64
C LYS A 343 2.49 -4.80 24.68
N VAL A 344 2.51 -6.06 25.11
CA VAL A 344 1.32 -6.77 25.59
C VAL A 344 1.54 -7.27 27.03
N GLU A 345 0.51 -7.16 27.85
CA GLU A 345 0.48 -7.61 29.24
C GLU A 345 -0.61 -8.66 29.46
N ASN A 346 -0.34 -9.61 30.36
CA ASN A 346 -1.27 -10.65 30.78
C ASN A 346 -1.93 -11.38 29.61
N TYR A 347 -1.14 -11.68 28.57
CA TYR A 347 -1.61 -12.44 27.42
C TYR A 347 -1.92 -13.87 27.83
N LYS A 348 -3.12 -14.34 27.53
CA LYS A 348 -3.63 -15.67 27.90
C LYS A 348 -4.18 -16.38 26.67
N VAL A 349 -3.76 -17.64 26.51
CA VAL A 349 -4.40 -18.60 25.61
C VAL A 349 -5.47 -19.33 26.41
N LEU A 350 -6.74 -19.03 26.13
CA LEU A 350 -7.90 -19.61 26.83
C LEU A 350 -8.38 -20.88 26.10
N LYS A 351 -8.52 -20.78 24.78
CA LYS A 351 -8.82 -21.92 23.90
C LYS A 351 -8.24 -21.66 22.51
N GLY A 352 -7.34 -22.51 22.04
CA GLY A 352 -6.79 -22.43 20.69
C GLY A 352 -7.88 -22.46 19.61
N ILE A 353 -7.61 -21.81 18.48
CA ILE A 353 -8.43 -21.89 17.27
C ILE A 353 -7.84 -23.00 16.40
N VAL A 354 -8.58 -24.09 16.23
CA VAL A 354 -8.18 -25.27 15.46
C VAL A 354 -9.02 -25.29 14.20
N PHE A 355 -8.38 -25.38 13.02
CA PHE A 355 -9.05 -25.42 11.73
C PHE A 355 -9.48 -26.86 11.42
N ASP A 356 -10.55 -27.29 12.08
CA ASP A 356 -11.18 -28.59 11.83
C ASP A 356 -11.89 -28.65 10.46
N ASN A 357 -12.48 -29.80 10.13
CA ASN A 357 -13.18 -30.04 8.87
C ASN A 357 -14.21 -28.95 8.48
N ASN A 358 -14.77 -28.19 9.44
CA ASN A 358 -15.69 -27.10 9.14
C ASN A 358 -14.94 -25.86 8.65
N LEU A 359 -13.88 -25.46 9.35
CA LEU A 359 -13.05 -24.30 9.00
C LEU A 359 -12.19 -24.51 7.75
N VAL A 360 -11.96 -25.78 7.38
CA VAL A 360 -11.37 -26.16 6.10
C VAL A 360 -12.33 -25.85 4.94
N LYS A 361 -13.64 -26.02 5.13
CA LYS A 361 -14.65 -25.90 4.06
C LYS A 361 -15.32 -24.53 4.00
N GLU A 362 -15.58 -23.91 5.15
CA GLU A 362 -16.34 -22.66 5.26
C GLU A 362 -15.69 -21.71 6.26
N ALA A 363 -15.73 -20.41 5.94
CA ALA A 363 -15.16 -19.40 6.82
C ALA A 363 -16.05 -19.14 8.04
N GLN A 364 -15.50 -19.24 9.24
CA GLN A 364 -16.21 -18.95 10.48
C GLN A 364 -15.91 -17.54 10.98
N GLU A 365 -16.92 -16.90 11.58
CA GLU A 365 -16.77 -15.59 12.22
C GLU A 365 -16.12 -15.71 13.62
N TYR A 366 -15.09 -14.90 13.82
CA TYR A 366 -14.46 -14.59 15.08
C TYR A 366 -14.56 -13.09 15.34
N VAL A 367 -14.63 -12.73 16.62
CA VAL A 367 -14.83 -11.35 17.07
C VAL A 367 -13.67 -10.94 17.96
N LEU A 368 -13.09 -9.78 17.68
CA LEU A 368 -12.16 -9.06 18.54
C LEU A 368 -12.92 -7.89 19.16
N ASP A 369 -13.15 -7.96 20.46
CA ASP A 369 -13.61 -6.82 21.25
C ASP A 369 -12.38 -6.07 21.77
N LEU A 370 -12.34 -4.76 21.55
CA LEU A 370 -11.33 -3.83 22.06
C LEU A 370 -12.00 -2.76 22.91
N GLU A 371 -11.44 -2.50 24.08
CA GLU A 371 -11.85 -1.43 24.99
C GLU A 371 -10.64 -0.56 25.31
N GLU A 372 -10.72 0.74 25.00
CA GLU A 372 -9.70 1.69 25.42
C GLU A 372 -9.77 1.89 26.93
N ILE A 373 -8.66 1.61 27.60
CA ILE A 373 -8.54 1.72 29.06
C ILE A 373 -7.94 3.07 29.46
N ALA A 374 -6.98 3.56 28.67
CA ALA A 374 -6.34 4.85 28.92
C ALA A 374 -5.65 5.38 27.66
N LYS A 375 -5.60 6.71 27.55
CA LYS A 375 -4.73 7.47 26.63
C LYS A 375 -3.86 8.39 27.48
N LYS A 376 -2.57 8.11 27.56
CA LYS A 376 -1.65 8.87 28.42
C LYS A 376 -0.83 9.82 27.57
N SER A 377 -0.69 11.06 28.07
CA SER A 377 0.28 12.08 27.63
C SER A 377 0.41 12.34 26.12
N GLY A 378 -0.54 11.90 25.30
CA GLY A 378 -0.46 11.97 23.84
C GLY A 378 0.55 11.01 23.20
N ASP A 379 1.12 10.07 23.96
CA ASP A 379 2.19 9.18 23.49
C ASP A 379 1.87 7.69 23.65
N GLU A 380 0.91 7.33 24.51
CA GLU A 380 0.59 5.95 24.85
C GLU A 380 -0.93 5.68 24.85
N ILE A 381 -1.34 4.55 24.27
CA ILE A 381 -2.73 4.08 24.28
C ILE A 381 -2.78 2.66 24.81
N ILE A 382 -3.70 2.39 25.72
CA ILE A 382 -3.87 1.09 26.37
C ILE A 382 -5.24 0.52 26.02
N PHE A 383 -5.26 -0.73 25.55
CA PHE A 383 -6.46 -1.47 25.21
C PHE A 383 -6.59 -2.73 26.05
N ASP A 384 -7.79 -3.09 26.49
CA ASP A 384 -8.16 -4.46 26.84
C ASP A 384 -8.72 -5.14 25.58
N ALA A 385 -8.24 -6.34 25.28
CA ALA A 385 -8.55 -7.06 24.06
C ALA A 385 -9.02 -8.48 24.36
N LYS A 386 -10.10 -8.90 23.72
CA LYS A 386 -10.65 -10.26 23.83
C LYS A 386 -11.05 -10.80 22.46
N ILE A 387 -10.51 -11.95 22.09
CA ILE A 387 -10.91 -12.67 20.87
C ILE A 387 -11.86 -13.81 21.27
N TRP A 388 -13.04 -13.87 20.65
CA TRP A 388 -14.06 -14.88 20.94
C TRP A 388 -14.83 -15.31 19.69
N SER A 389 -15.51 -16.45 19.78
CA SER A 389 -16.44 -16.95 18.76
C SER A 389 -17.74 -17.43 19.41
N ARG A 390 -18.74 -17.78 18.61
CA ARG A 390 -19.93 -18.51 19.09
C ARG A 390 -19.78 -19.99 18.82
N ASN A 391 -20.05 -20.82 19.82
CA ASN A 391 -20.16 -22.26 19.63
C ASN A 391 -21.50 -22.62 18.93
N GLN A 392 -21.70 -23.89 18.60
CA GLN A 392 -22.94 -24.39 17.96
C GLN A 392 -24.22 -24.11 18.76
N GLN A 393 -24.12 -23.88 20.08
CA GLN A 393 -25.23 -23.51 20.96
C GLN A 393 -25.42 -21.99 21.08
N GLY A 394 -24.70 -21.19 20.29
CA GLY A 394 -24.75 -19.72 20.30
C GLY A 394 -24.02 -19.05 21.49
N LYS A 395 -23.40 -19.82 22.39
CA LYS A 395 -22.67 -19.29 23.56
C LYS A 395 -21.29 -18.76 23.17
N LYS A 396 -20.86 -17.67 23.82
CA LYS A 396 -19.52 -17.10 23.63
C LYS A 396 -18.45 -18.08 24.12
N ARG A 397 -17.44 -18.31 23.30
CA ARG A 397 -16.20 -19.03 23.63
C ARG A 397 -15.03 -18.08 23.45
N TYR A 398 -14.35 -17.76 24.55
CA TYR A 398 -13.15 -16.93 24.52
C TYR A 398 -11.93 -17.76 24.11
N HIS A 399 -11.12 -17.20 23.21
CA HIS A 399 -9.93 -17.83 22.67
C HIS A 399 -8.66 -17.20 23.23
N PHE A 400 -8.59 -15.87 23.22
CA PHE A 400 -7.42 -15.11 23.66
C PHE A 400 -7.85 -13.85 24.42
N SER A 401 -7.03 -13.40 25.37
CA SER A 401 -7.22 -12.12 26.05
C SER A 401 -5.88 -11.47 26.41
N SER A 402 -5.81 -10.14 26.36
CA SER A 402 -4.65 -9.38 26.81
C SER A 402 -4.92 -7.91 26.99
N LYS A 403 -3.99 -7.21 27.63
CA LYS A 403 -3.89 -5.75 27.54
C LYS A 403 -2.79 -5.36 26.55
N LEU A 404 -3.11 -4.56 25.54
CA LEU A 404 -2.19 -4.10 24.51
C LEU A 404 -1.82 -2.63 24.75
N ILE A 405 -0.57 -2.25 24.48
CA ILE A 405 -0.08 -0.89 24.59
C ILE A 405 0.55 -0.47 23.26
N LEU A 406 0.04 0.63 22.69
CA LEU A 406 0.65 1.32 21.57
C LEU A 406 1.41 2.56 22.04
N LYS A 407 2.46 2.94 21.31
CA LYS A 407 3.19 4.19 21.49
C LYS A 407 3.45 4.93 20.19
N SER A 408 3.46 6.26 20.23
CA SER A 408 3.88 7.09 19.10
C SER A 408 5.39 7.08 18.90
N GLN A 409 6.15 6.87 19.97
CA GLN A 409 7.60 6.65 19.96
C GLN A 409 7.97 5.49 20.89
N ILE A 410 8.79 4.57 20.36
CA ILE A 410 9.32 3.45 21.13
C ILE A 410 10.68 3.87 21.68
N ALA A 411 10.91 3.61 22.97
CA ALA A 411 12.16 3.93 23.66
C ALA A 411 13.37 3.18 23.06
N ASP A 412 14.58 3.65 23.38
CA ASP A 412 15.82 3.05 22.90
C ASP A 412 15.96 1.57 23.27
N ARG A 413 16.70 0.85 22.42
CA ARG A 413 16.92 -0.59 22.54
C ARG A 413 17.90 -0.88 23.68
N PRO A 414 17.51 -1.67 24.71
CA PRO A 414 18.42 -2.05 25.78
C PRO A 414 19.48 -3.05 25.29
N ILE A 415 20.55 -3.20 26.07
CA ILE A 415 21.61 -4.19 25.85
C ILE A 415 21.38 -5.37 26.79
N TYR A 416 21.61 -6.59 26.31
CA TYR A 416 21.56 -7.81 27.09
C TYR A 416 22.92 -8.07 27.76
N ASP A 417 23.00 -7.80 29.06
CA ASP A 417 24.26 -7.88 29.83
C ASP A 417 24.82 -9.30 29.97
N ASN A 418 23.96 -10.33 29.89
CA ASN A 418 24.34 -11.75 30.10
C ASN A 418 24.54 -12.50 28.78
N LEU A 419 25.10 -11.83 27.77
CA LEU A 419 25.34 -12.38 26.44
C LEU A 419 26.30 -13.59 26.50
N ASP A 420 25.84 -14.75 26.00
CA ASP A 420 26.66 -15.93 25.81
C ASP A 420 26.35 -16.58 24.46
N LEU A 421 27.24 -16.37 23.49
CA LEU A 421 27.18 -16.96 22.16
C LEU A 421 28.21 -18.07 21.96
N SER A 422 28.82 -18.57 23.05
CA SER A 422 29.75 -19.69 22.96
C SER A 422 29.05 -20.94 22.46
N VAL A 423 29.72 -21.69 21.59
CA VAL A 423 29.23 -22.98 21.08
C VAL A 423 29.83 -24.08 21.94
N ASN A 424 29.05 -24.63 22.85
CA ASN A 424 29.48 -25.72 23.73
C ASN A 424 28.55 -26.94 23.66
N ASN A 425 27.53 -26.87 22.81
CA ASN A 425 26.49 -27.88 22.68
C ASN A 425 26.76 -28.85 21.51
N LYS A 426 26.35 -30.11 21.66
CA LYS A 426 26.50 -31.19 20.65
C LYS A 426 25.17 -31.75 20.14
N ILE A 427 24.03 -31.23 20.60
CA ILE A 427 22.69 -31.64 20.18
C ILE A 427 22.00 -30.50 19.44
N PHE A 428 21.02 -30.78 18.58
CA PHE A 428 20.33 -29.73 17.81
C PHE A 428 21.31 -28.83 17.04
N THR A 429 22.29 -29.45 16.38
CA THR A 429 23.39 -28.75 15.70
C THR A 429 23.00 -28.25 14.31
N SER A 430 21.83 -28.66 13.80
CA SER A 430 21.31 -28.31 12.50
C SER A 430 19.78 -28.21 12.47
N ARG A 431 19.24 -27.51 11.45
CA ARG A 431 17.79 -27.43 11.18
C ARG A 431 17.14 -28.82 11.02
N GLN A 432 17.88 -29.77 10.42
CA GLN A 432 17.37 -31.13 10.20
C GLN A 432 17.12 -31.87 11.52
N GLU A 433 18.03 -31.74 12.50
CA GLU A 433 17.83 -32.31 13.84
C GLU A 433 16.62 -31.70 14.57
N ILE A 434 16.40 -30.40 14.38
CA ILE A 434 15.35 -29.65 15.08
C ILE A 434 13.96 -29.93 14.50
N TYR A 435 13.84 -29.96 13.16
CA TYR A 435 12.55 -29.96 12.47
C TYR A 435 12.22 -31.25 11.71
N GLN A 436 13.19 -32.14 11.44
CA GLN A 436 13.00 -33.30 10.54
C GLN A 436 13.35 -34.67 11.15
N GLN A 437 13.94 -34.73 12.35
CA GLN A 437 14.18 -35.98 13.08
C GLN A 437 12.97 -36.52 13.89
N GLY A 438 11.96 -37.03 13.17
CA GLY A 438 10.98 -37.98 13.69
C GLY A 438 10.10 -37.50 14.86
N GLY A 439 9.78 -38.42 15.78
CA GLY A 439 8.82 -38.20 16.88
C GLY A 439 9.17 -37.06 17.84
N ALA A 440 10.44 -36.61 17.85
CA ALA A 440 10.92 -35.56 18.74
C ALA A 440 11.00 -34.17 18.07
N SER A 441 10.86 -34.03 16.74
CA SER A 441 10.95 -32.72 16.08
C SER A 441 9.83 -31.76 16.46
N LEU A 442 10.13 -30.46 16.37
CA LEU A 442 9.14 -29.39 16.36
C LEU A 442 8.13 -29.63 15.22
N PHE A 443 6.86 -29.31 15.46
CA PHE A 443 5.76 -29.54 14.51
C PHE A 443 5.63 -28.48 13.40
N HIS A 444 6.57 -27.53 13.37
CA HIS A 444 6.54 -26.33 12.54
C HIS A 444 7.07 -26.58 11.12
N GLY A 445 6.30 -26.14 10.12
CA GLY A 445 6.67 -26.10 8.71
C GLY A 445 7.45 -24.84 8.31
N ALA A 446 7.62 -24.64 7.01
CA ALA A 446 8.62 -23.70 6.46
C ALA A 446 8.45 -22.25 6.97
N SER A 447 7.21 -21.76 7.12
CA SER A 447 6.91 -20.41 7.63
C SER A 447 7.37 -20.15 9.07
N PHE A 448 7.71 -21.19 9.84
CA PHE A 448 8.12 -21.08 11.25
C PHE A 448 9.48 -21.77 11.52
N GLN A 449 10.17 -22.26 10.50
CA GLN A 449 11.47 -22.95 10.63
C GLN A 449 12.66 -21.98 10.78
N GLY A 450 12.63 -21.17 11.84
CA GLY A 450 13.63 -20.13 12.09
C GLY A 450 14.85 -20.56 12.88
N VAL A 451 14.84 -21.67 13.62
CA VAL A 451 15.98 -22.08 14.47
C VAL A 451 17.04 -22.80 13.64
N GLU A 452 18.26 -22.27 13.59
CA GLU A 452 19.36 -22.87 12.83
C GLU A 452 20.10 -23.94 13.63
N LYS A 453 20.42 -23.61 14.88
CA LYS A 453 21.15 -24.46 15.82
C LYS A 453 21.04 -23.94 17.25
N VAL A 454 21.25 -24.83 18.22
CA VAL A 454 21.40 -24.49 19.64
C VAL A 454 22.88 -24.26 19.94
N LEU A 455 23.26 -23.06 20.41
CA LEU A 455 24.65 -22.68 20.69
C LEU A 455 25.13 -23.27 22.02
N ASN A 456 24.35 -23.03 23.07
CA ASN A 456 24.60 -23.50 24.43
C ASN A 456 23.28 -23.87 25.12
N ILE A 457 23.35 -24.87 25.99
CA ILE A 457 22.20 -25.37 26.75
C ILE A 457 22.67 -25.96 28.09
N ASN A 458 21.97 -25.62 29.16
CA ASN A 458 22.15 -26.19 30.50
C ASN A 458 20.81 -26.20 31.25
N SER A 459 20.81 -26.63 32.51
CA SER A 459 19.59 -26.76 33.33
C SER A 459 18.86 -25.44 33.64
N ALA A 460 19.47 -24.29 33.38
CA ALA A 460 18.89 -22.97 33.65
C ALA A 460 18.71 -22.12 32.39
N LYS A 461 19.44 -22.38 31.30
CA LYS A 461 19.47 -21.52 30.11
C LYS A 461 19.62 -22.33 28.82
N ILE A 462 19.03 -21.81 27.74
CA ILE A 462 19.30 -22.22 26.36
C ILE A 462 19.50 -20.96 25.50
N THR A 463 20.51 -20.99 24.63
CA THR A 463 20.72 -19.94 23.62
C THR A 463 20.70 -20.55 22.23
N ILE A 464 19.85 -20.01 21.35
CA ILE A 464 19.68 -20.51 19.98
C ILE A 464 20.00 -19.44 18.95
N GLN A 465 20.63 -19.83 17.86
CA GLN A 465 20.85 -18.99 16.67
C GLN A 465 19.69 -19.22 15.70
N CYS A 466 19.11 -18.12 15.21
CA CYS A 466 17.95 -18.16 14.35
C CYS A 466 18.13 -17.29 13.09
N ASN A 467 17.48 -17.71 12.01
CA ASN A 467 17.28 -16.95 10.79
C ASN A 467 16.02 -17.51 10.11
N LEU A 468 14.95 -16.71 10.07
CA LEU A 468 13.70 -17.10 9.43
C LEU A 468 13.64 -16.49 8.02
N ALA A 469 13.40 -17.34 7.03
CA ALA A 469 13.17 -16.91 5.66
C ALA A 469 11.92 -16.03 5.58
N GLU A 470 11.89 -15.12 4.61
CA GLU A 470 10.70 -14.30 4.37
C GLU A 470 9.48 -15.18 4.05
N VAL A 471 8.36 -14.85 4.69
CA VAL A 471 7.07 -15.48 4.42
C VAL A 471 6.35 -14.57 3.42
N GLU A 472 6.10 -15.04 2.20
CA GLU A 472 5.44 -14.24 1.16
C GLU A 472 4.08 -13.69 1.62
N LEU A 473 3.71 -12.48 1.17
CA LEU A 473 2.47 -11.80 1.58
C LEU A 473 1.22 -12.65 1.33
N GLU A 474 1.15 -13.34 0.19
CA GLU A 474 0.06 -14.26 -0.13
C GLU A 474 -0.05 -15.39 0.90
N LYS A 475 1.09 -15.93 1.36
CA LYS A 475 1.15 -16.99 2.36
C LYS A 475 0.78 -16.50 3.74
N GLN A 476 1.09 -15.23 4.07
CA GLN A 476 0.71 -14.61 5.34
C GLN A 476 -0.81 -14.45 5.49
N GLY A 477 -1.56 -14.41 4.38
CA GLY A 477 -3.01 -14.36 4.37
C GLY A 477 -3.56 -13.18 5.17
N LYS A 478 -4.48 -13.45 6.11
CA LYS A 478 -5.10 -12.41 6.95
C LYS A 478 -4.26 -11.99 8.17
N PHE A 479 -3.00 -12.41 8.24
CA PHE A 479 -2.07 -12.08 9.34
C PHE A 479 -0.77 -11.47 8.79
N PRO A 480 -0.86 -10.32 8.08
CA PRO A 480 0.32 -9.67 7.54
C PRO A 480 1.22 -9.14 8.64
N VAL A 481 2.53 -9.27 8.43
CA VAL A 481 3.55 -8.62 9.25
C VAL A 481 3.41 -7.11 9.07
N GLN A 482 3.30 -6.39 10.19
CA GLN A 482 3.44 -4.94 10.24
C GLN A 482 4.57 -4.62 11.21
N THR A 483 4.29 -3.86 12.27
CA THR A 483 5.24 -3.62 13.35
C THR A 483 5.56 -4.91 14.12
N PHE A 484 4.56 -5.76 14.34
CA PHE A 484 4.72 -7.04 15.05
C PHE A 484 4.79 -8.21 14.06
N ASN A 485 5.87 -9.00 14.13
CA ASN A 485 6.07 -10.18 13.27
C ASN A 485 5.69 -11.47 14.03
N PRO A 486 4.49 -12.06 13.79
CA PRO A 486 4.05 -13.23 14.55
C PRO A 486 4.90 -14.48 14.28
N TYR A 487 5.45 -14.61 13.07
CA TYR A 487 6.24 -15.78 12.65
C TYR A 487 7.57 -15.84 13.41
N ILE A 488 8.28 -14.72 13.50
CA ILE A 488 9.54 -14.66 14.26
C ILE A 488 9.30 -14.76 15.76
N VAL A 489 8.23 -14.15 16.26
CA VAL A 489 7.90 -14.22 17.70
C VAL A 489 7.56 -15.66 18.11
N ASP A 490 6.96 -16.45 17.22
CA ASP A 490 6.69 -17.86 17.45
C ASP A 490 7.99 -18.68 17.57
N VAL A 491 8.97 -18.39 16.69
CA VAL A 491 10.34 -18.96 16.76
C VAL A 491 11.01 -18.69 18.12
N GLN A 492 10.71 -17.56 18.78
CA GLN A 492 11.26 -17.29 20.13
C GLN A 492 10.83 -18.35 21.15
N ILE A 493 9.60 -18.85 21.05
CA ILE A 493 9.05 -19.86 21.95
C ILE A 493 9.62 -21.26 21.67
N HIS A 494 10.23 -21.50 20.51
CA HIS A 494 10.88 -22.78 20.22
C HIS A 494 12.00 -23.10 21.22
N SER A 495 12.66 -22.09 21.77
CA SER A 495 13.68 -22.24 22.82
C SER A 495 13.14 -23.01 24.04
N LEU A 496 11.92 -22.71 24.48
CA LEU A 496 11.24 -23.40 25.58
C LEU A 496 10.96 -24.86 25.24
N TRP A 497 10.45 -25.13 24.04
CA TRP A 497 10.18 -26.51 23.61
C TRP A 497 11.46 -27.34 23.56
N LEU A 498 12.51 -26.83 22.91
CA LEU A 498 13.79 -27.53 22.79
C LEU A 498 14.41 -27.85 24.15
N TRP A 499 14.32 -26.91 25.10
CA TRP A 499 14.79 -27.13 26.47
C TRP A 499 13.99 -28.22 27.19
N VAL A 500 12.65 -28.15 27.17
CA VAL A 500 11.78 -29.14 27.82
C VAL A 500 11.95 -30.52 27.19
N GLN A 501 12.07 -30.59 25.87
CA GLN A 501 12.31 -31.84 25.16
C GLN A 501 13.64 -32.47 25.56
N HIS A 502 14.72 -31.69 25.63
CA HIS A 502 16.04 -32.21 25.97
C HIS A 502 16.12 -32.75 27.40
N PHE A 503 15.62 -32.00 28.38
CA PHE A 503 15.76 -32.36 29.80
C PHE A 503 14.64 -33.25 30.33
N HIS A 504 13.50 -33.32 29.65
CA HIS A 504 12.30 -33.96 30.17
C HIS A 504 11.52 -34.82 29.16
N GLU A 505 11.97 -34.96 27.91
CA GLU A 505 11.31 -35.79 26.89
C GLU A 505 9.80 -35.47 26.76
N CYS A 506 9.46 -34.19 26.89
CA CYS A 506 8.09 -33.68 26.82
C CYS A 506 7.99 -32.58 25.76
N GLY A 507 6.78 -32.32 25.28
CA GLY A 507 6.46 -31.13 24.50
C GLY A 507 6.05 -29.96 25.39
N CYS A 508 6.01 -28.76 24.82
CA CYS A 508 5.68 -27.54 25.55
C CYS A 508 4.84 -26.59 24.69
N LEU A 509 3.55 -26.44 24.99
CA LEU A 509 2.68 -25.51 24.27
C LEU A 509 2.56 -24.16 25.00
N PRO A 510 2.60 -23.02 24.29
CA PRO A 510 2.44 -21.70 24.90
C PRO A 510 1.05 -21.56 25.52
N SER A 511 1.00 -21.04 26.74
CA SER A 511 -0.24 -20.84 27.52
C SER A 511 -0.49 -19.39 27.92
N GLY A 512 0.55 -18.56 27.92
CA GLY A 512 0.43 -17.13 28.16
C GLY A 512 1.77 -16.44 28.36
N ILE A 513 1.73 -15.11 28.44
CA ILE A 513 2.91 -14.26 28.64
C ILE A 513 2.52 -13.14 29.61
N ALA A 514 3.32 -12.91 30.66
CA ALA A 514 3.01 -11.84 31.61
C ALA A 514 3.29 -10.46 31.02
N ASN A 515 4.48 -10.27 30.44
CA ASN A 515 4.81 -9.09 29.63
C ASN A 515 5.59 -9.51 28.40
N TYR A 516 5.22 -8.97 27.24
CA TYR A 516 6.05 -8.98 26.04
C TYR A 516 6.28 -7.53 25.63
N LYS A 517 7.54 -7.13 25.45
CA LYS A 517 7.96 -5.80 25.01
C LYS A 517 8.72 -5.93 23.69
N GLN A 518 8.46 -5.01 22.78
CA GLN A 518 9.17 -4.90 21.50
C GLN A 518 9.79 -3.51 21.37
N PHE A 519 11.10 -3.48 21.16
CA PHE A 519 11.88 -2.25 20.95
C PHE A 519 12.20 -2.02 19.47
N SER A 520 12.34 -3.10 18.71
CA SER A 520 12.48 -3.05 17.25
C SER A 520 11.99 -4.34 16.61
N ALA A 521 11.56 -4.25 15.35
CA ALA A 521 11.21 -5.43 14.57
C ALA A 521 12.47 -6.23 14.23
N ILE A 522 12.35 -7.55 14.27
CA ILE A 522 13.34 -8.45 13.70
C ILE A 522 12.93 -8.67 12.24
N PRO A 523 13.73 -8.26 11.24
CA PRO A 523 13.42 -8.50 9.84
C PRO A 523 13.67 -9.96 9.47
N PHE A 524 12.98 -10.44 8.44
CA PHE A 524 13.27 -11.73 7.83
C PHE A 524 14.68 -11.76 7.22
N ASN A 525 15.19 -12.97 6.95
CA ASN A 525 16.48 -13.22 6.30
C ASN A 525 17.70 -12.65 7.05
N GLN A 526 17.56 -12.32 8.34
CA GLN A 526 18.66 -11.85 9.18
C GLN A 526 18.90 -12.79 10.35
N THR A 527 20.17 -12.97 10.70
CA THR A 527 20.56 -13.76 11.88
C THR A 527 20.28 -12.98 13.15
N PHE A 528 19.58 -13.62 14.08
CA PHE A 528 19.34 -13.14 15.43
C PHE A 528 19.49 -14.30 16.43
N TYR A 529 19.51 -13.96 17.71
CA TYR A 529 19.72 -14.93 18.79
C TYR A 529 18.59 -14.84 19.78
N ILE A 530 18.22 -15.97 20.37
CA ILE A 530 17.26 -16.05 21.46
C ILE A 530 17.96 -16.67 22.66
N SER A 531 18.04 -15.90 23.74
CA SER A 531 18.47 -16.36 25.06
C SER A 531 17.23 -16.62 25.92
N CYS A 532 17.03 -17.87 26.34
CA CYS A 532 15.91 -18.27 27.18
C CYS A 532 16.41 -18.78 28.53
N GLU A 533 15.95 -18.15 29.60
CA GLU A 533 16.29 -18.48 30.99
C GLU A 533 15.08 -19.07 31.72
N ILE A 534 15.20 -20.30 32.19
CA ILE A 534 14.14 -21.00 32.91
C ILE A 534 14.04 -20.44 34.32
N LYS A 535 12.88 -19.90 34.69
CA LYS A 535 12.63 -19.31 36.01
C LYS A 535 11.95 -20.30 36.96
N SER A 536 11.03 -21.13 36.46
CA SER A 536 10.40 -22.18 37.27
C SER A 536 9.83 -23.31 36.40
N LYS A 537 9.72 -24.51 36.96
CA LYS A 537 9.12 -25.67 36.31
C LYS A 537 8.41 -26.56 37.33
N THR A 538 7.19 -27.00 36.99
CA THR A 538 6.43 -28.03 37.69
C THR A 538 6.25 -29.25 36.77
N LYS A 539 5.50 -30.28 37.18
CA LYS A 539 5.20 -31.41 36.30
C LYS A 539 4.43 -31.02 35.03
N THR A 540 3.64 -29.95 35.09
CA THR A 540 2.68 -29.58 34.03
C THR A 540 2.90 -28.17 33.47
N ALA A 541 3.79 -27.37 34.06
CA ALA A 541 4.00 -25.99 33.63
C ALA A 541 5.48 -25.60 33.69
N ILE A 542 5.87 -24.66 32.84
CA ILE A 542 7.18 -24.01 32.83
C ILE A 542 7.01 -22.51 32.67
N THR A 543 7.90 -21.74 33.30
CA THR A 543 7.99 -20.29 33.10
C THR A 543 9.42 -19.90 32.79
N ALA A 544 9.62 -19.07 31.77
CA ALA A 544 10.92 -18.56 31.39
C ALA A 544 10.91 -17.07 31.06
N GLU A 545 12.10 -16.49 31.04
CA GLU A 545 12.38 -15.22 30.38
C GLU A 545 13.00 -15.50 29.02
N VAL A 546 12.50 -14.87 27.96
CA VAL A 546 12.96 -15.09 26.59
C VAL A 546 13.34 -13.74 25.99
N ILE A 547 14.60 -13.58 25.59
CA ILE A 547 15.14 -12.34 25.05
C ILE A 547 15.65 -12.61 23.64
N ALA A 548 15.13 -11.88 22.65
CA ALA A 548 15.68 -11.89 21.31
C ALA A 548 16.61 -10.69 21.11
N HIS A 549 17.81 -10.94 20.60
CA HIS A 549 18.86 -9.93 20.48
C HIS A 549 19.77 -10.19 19.26
N ASP A 550 20.54 -9.17 18.86
CA ASP A 550 21.57 -9.32 17.82
C ASP A 550 22.87 -9.92 18.39
N LYS A 551 23.91 -10.00 17.55
CA LYS A 551 25.23 -10.53 17.96
C LYS A 551 25.96 -9.63 18.97
N GLN A 552 25.59 -8.36 19.10
CA GLN A 552 26.12 -7.42 20.09
C GLN A 552 25.30 -7.42 21.39
N GLY A 553 24.20 -8.18 21.44
CA GLY A 553 23.29 -8.17 22.58
C GLY A 553 22.28 -7.03 22.56
N ILE A 554 22.17 -6.26 21.47
CA ILE A 554 21.10 -5.24 21.34
C ILE A 554 19.77 -5.96 21.27
N ILE A 555 18.87 -5.64 22.19
CA ILE A 555 17.61 -6.36 22.37
C ILE A 555 16.57 -5.88 21.36
N TYR A 556 15.95 -6.83 20.68
CA TYR A 556 14.75 -6.62 19.86
C TYR A 556 13.49 -6.73 20.71
N THR A 557 13.37 -7.82 21.49
CA THR A 557 12.17 -8.17 22.25
C THR A 557 12.51 -8.84 23.58
N ILE A 558 11.64 -8.66 24.57
CA ILE A 558 11.71 -9.32 25.89
C ILE A 558 10.35 -9.93 26.22
N MET A 559 10.34 -11.24 26.51
CA MET A 559 9.21 -11.95 27.10
C MET A 559 9.50 -12.25 28.57
N GLU A 560 8.85 -11.53 29.46
CA GLU A 560 8.92 -11.77 30.90
C GLU A 560 7.84 -12.79 31.29
N SER A 561 8.25 -13.87 31.96
CA SER A 561 7.36 -14.95 32.39
C SER A 561 6.52 -15.52 31.24
N ALA A 562 7.18 -15.93 30.16
CA ALA A 562 6.59 -16.77 29.12
C ALA A 562 6.19 -18.13 29.74
N LYS A 563 4.93 -18.52 29.62
CA LYS A 563 4.34 -19.70 30.26
C LYS A 563 4.09 -20.80 29.25
N GLY A 564 4.65 -21.97 29.50
CA GLY A 564 4.41 -23.19 28.73
C GLY A 564 3.63 -24.24 29.53
N THR A 565 2.75 -24.97 28.86
CA THR A 565 2.12 -26.21 29.38
C THR A 565 2.94 -27.40 28.93
N ILE A 566 3.43 -28.19 29.87
CA ILE A 566 4.22 -29.40 29.61
C ILE A 566 3.27 -30.56 29.36
N LEU A 567 3.47 -31.25 28.24
CA LEU A 567 2.65 -32.38 27.82
C LEU A 567 3.56 -33.55 27.40
N PRO A 568 3.16 -34.81 27.62
CA PRO A 568 3.83 -35.96 27.01
C PRO A 568 3.99 -35.76 25.49
N LEU A 569 5.12 -36.16 24.91
CA LEU A 569 5.44 -35.92 23.49
C LEU A 569 4.34 -36.40 22.53
N ASN A 570 3.73 -37.55 22.82
CA ASN A 570 2.61 -38.08 22.04
C ASN A 570 1.34 -37.24 22.16
N LEU A 571 1.10 -36.56 23.29
CA LEU A 571 -0.04 -35.67 23.47
C LEU A 571 0.24 -34.27 22.92
N ALA A 572 1.45 -33.73 23.10
CA ALA A 572 1.84 -32.44 22.54
C ALA A 572 1.78 -32.42 21.01
N LYS A 573 1.94 -33.60 20.38
CA LYS A 573 1.73 -33.81 18.96
C LYS A 573 0.31 -34.25 18.59
N ASN A 574 -0.60 -34.49 19.55
CA ASN A 574 -1.98 -34.97 19.32
C ASN A 574 -3.09 -34.07 19.95
N SER A 575 -2.75 -32.91 20.54
CA SER A 575 -3.64 -32.10 21.40
C SER A 575 -4.14 -30.79 20.80
#